data_AF-A0A1Q6K4U7-F1
#
_entry.id   AF-A0A1Q6K4U7-F1
#
_cell.length_a   1.000
_cell.length_b   1.000
_cell.length_c   1.000
_cell.angle_alpha   90.00
_cell.angle_beta   90.00
_cell.angle_gamma   90.00
#
_symmetry.space_group_name_H-M   'P 1'
#
loop_
_entity.id
_entity.type
_entity.pdbx_description
1 polymer ?
#
loop_
_entity_poly.entity_id
_entity_poly.type
_entity_poly.pdbx_seq_one_letter_code
_entity_poly.pdbx_strand_id
1 'polypeptide(L)'
;MLDYKLLLEAIFTPKNIIIYLICINLLAFAAMWWDKRRAQKGEWRISEAGLFTLVLLGGGIGGIAGMYTFRHKTKKLKFTIGFPTILITEIILAIYFGVIK
;
A
#
# COMPACT_ATOMS: atom_id res chain seq x y z
N MET A 1 -23.84 -4.44 -22.88
CA MET A 1 -23.74 -3.43 -21.79
C MET A 1 -24.17 -4.00 -20.44
N LEU A 2 -25.15 -4.92 -20.39
CA LEU A 2 -25.58 -5.59 -19.15
C LEU A 2 -24.49 -6.51 -18.53
N ASP A 3 -23.72 -7.24 -19.36
CA ASP A 3 -22.75 -8.23 -18.88
C ASP A 3 -21.55 -7.62 -18.14
N TYR A 4 -21.05 -6.46 -18.61
CA TYR A 4 -19.89 -5.81 -17.99
C TYR A 4 -20.22 -5.26 -16.60
N LYS A 5 -21.48 -4.80 -16.40
CA LYS A 5 -21.94 -4.27 -15.12
C LYS A 5 -22.06 -5.37 -14.06
N LEU A 6 -22.64 -6.51 -14.46
CA LEU A 6 -22.69 -7.73 -13.65
C LEU A 6 -21.31 -8.26 -13.28
N LEU A 7 -20.37 -8.24 -14.23
CA LEU A 7 -18.99 -8.67 -14.02
C LEU A 7 -18.25 -7.74 -13.06
N LEU A 8 -18.46 -6.42 -13.16
CA LEU A 8 -17.92 -5.44 -12.22
C LEU A 8 -18.49 -5.64 -10.80
N GLU A 9 -19.81 -5.83 -10.66
CA GLU A 9 -20.42 -6.07 -9.35
C GLU A 9 -19.93 -7.37 -8.70
N ALA A 10 -19.69 -8.42 -9.49
CA ALA A 10 -19.10 -9.67 -9.01
C ALA A 10 -17.63 -9.51 -8.56
N ILE A 11 -16.86 -8.63 -9.21
CA ILE A 11 -15.46 -8.35 -8.85
C ILE A 11 -15.39 -7.47 -7.59
N PHE A 12 -16.17 -6.39 -7.51
CA PHE A 12 -16.11 -5.40 -6.43
C PHE A 12 -16.95 -5.80 -5.20
N THR A 13 -16.96 -7.07 -4.85
CA THR A 13 -17.57 -7.53 -3.59
C THR A 13 -16.71 -7.14 -2.39
N PRO A 14 -17.31 -6.87 -1.20
CA PRO A 14 -16.54 -6.54 0.01
C PRO A 14 -15.46 -7.58 0.34
N LYS A 15 -15.77 -8.86 0.13
CA LYS A 15 -14.83 -9.97 0.29
C LYS A 15 -13.59 -9.80 -0.60
N ASN A 16 -13.78 -9.51 -1.88
CA ASN A 16 -12.67 -9.36 -2.82
C ASN A 16 -11.81 -8.13 -2.50
N ILE A 17 -12.44 -7.03 -2.05
CA ILE A 17 -11.73 -5.83 -1.61
C ILE A 17 -10.85 -6.13 -0.40
N ILE A 18 -11.35 -6.87 0.59
CA ILE A 18 -10.57 -7.28 1.77
C ILE A 18 -9.38 -8.15 1.36
N ILE A 19 -9.60 -9.14 0.48
CA ILE A 19 -8.51 -10.00 -0.04
C ILE A 19 -7.45 -9.15 -0.74
N TYR A 20 -7.87 -8.23 -1.61
CA TYR A 20 -6.98 -7.31 -2.30
C TYR A 20 -6.15 -6.48 -1.31
N LEU A 21 -6.80 -5.89 -0.30
CA LEU A 21 -6.13 -5.09 0.73
C LEU A 21 -5.10 -5.91 1.52
N ILE A 22 -5.41 -7.16 1.87
CA ILE A 22 -4.44 -8.05 2.53
C ILE A 22 -3.25 -8.30 1.61
N CYS A 23 -3.50 -8.65 0.34
CA CYS A 23 -2.44 -8.91 -0.63
C CYS A 23 -1.53 -7.71 -0.86
N ILE A 24 -2.08 -6.51 -1.09
CA ILE A 24 -1.27 -5.31 -1.36
C ILE A 24 -0.45 -4.89 -0.13
N ASN A 25 -0.98 -5.06 1.09
CA ASN A 25 -0.22 -4.80 2.32
C ASN A 25 0.91 -5.80 2.52
N LEU A 26 0.69 -7.09 2.25
CA LEU A 26 1.76 -8.09 2.28
C LEU A 26 2.84 -7.79 1.24
N LEU A 27 2.46 -7.38 0.02
CA LEU A 27 3.39 -6.97 -1.02
C LEU A 27 4.20 -5.72 -0.61
N ALA A 28 3.55 -4.70 -0.05
CA ALA A 28 4.24 -3.50 0.43
C ALA A 28 5.23 -3.81 1.56
N PHE A 29 4.85 -4.69 2.50
CA PHE A 29 5.72 -5.16 3.57
C PHE A 29 6.94 -5.93 3.02
N ALA A 30 6.70 -6.88 2.10
CA ALA A 30 7.75 -7.65 1.45
C ALA A 30 8.69 -6.78 0.61
N ALA A 31 8.16 -5.75 -0.07
CA ALA A 31 8.97 -4.79 -0.82
C ALA A 31 9.92 -4.01 0.11
N MET A 32 9.47 -3.60 1.30
CA MET A 32 10.33 -2.93 2.28
C MET A 32 11.45 -3.84 2.80
N TRP A 33 11.14 -5.12 3.04
CA TRP A 33 12.15 -6.13 3.39
C TRP A 33 13.17 -6.34 2.28
N TRP A 34 12.69 -6.45 1.04
CA TRP A 34 13.52 -6.69 -0.13
C TRP A 34 14.44 -5.50 -0.40
N ASP A 35 13.94 -4.26 -0.33
CA ASP A 35 14.77 -3.06 -0.46
C ASP A 35 15.85 -2.99 0.64
N LYS A 36 15.53 -3.41 1.87
CA LYS A 36 16.51 -3.49 2.97
C LYS A 36 17.62 -4.50 2.65
N ARG A 37 17.26 -5.71 2.19
CA ARG A 37 18.24 -6.75 1.84
C ARG A 37 19.13 -6.32 0.69
N ARG A 38 18.57 -5.73 -0.36
CA ARG A 38 19.36 -5.20 -1.49
C ARG A 38 20.31 -4.08 -1.06
N ALA A 39 19.86 -3.19 -0.18
CA ALA A 39 20.71 -2.14 0.37
C ALA A 39 21.89 -2.69 1.19
N GLN A 40 21.70 -3.81 1.91
CA GLN A 40 22.79 -4.48 2.65
C GLN A 40 23.79 -5.19 1.73
N LYS A 41 23.32 -5.72 0.59
CA LYS A 41 24.16 -6.41 -0.40
C LYS A 41 24.82 -5.47 -1.42
N GLY A 42 24.53 -4.16 -1.38
CA GLY A 42 25.00 -3.20 -2.39
C GLY A 42 24.34 -3.36 -3.76
N GLU A 43 23.20 -4.05 -3.84
CA GLU A 43 22.47 -4.31 -5.09
C GLU A 43 21.52 -3.16 -5.46
N TRP A 44 21.00 -3.19 -6.70
CA TRP A 44 20.04 -2.21 -7.18
C TRP A 44 18.76 -2.19 -6.35
N ARG A 45 18.51 -1.04 -5.71
CA ARG A 45 17.42 -0.81 -4.76
C ARG A 45 16.07 -0.61 -5.46
N ILE A 46 14.98 -0.83 -4.74
CA ILE A 46 13.65 -0.48 -5.25
C ILE A 46 13.56 1.05 -5.29
N SER A 47 13.03 1.59 -6.40
CA SER A 47 12.84 3.02 -6.54
C SER A 47 11.92 3.54 -5.43
N GLU A 48 12.18 4.75 -4.93
CA GLU A 48 11.31 5.35 -3.91
C GLU A 48 9.89 5.51 -4.46
N ALA A 49 9.75 5.92 -5.73
CA ALA A 49 8.47 5.99 -6.42
C ALA A 49 7.71 4.65 -6.37
N GLY A 50 8.36 3.50 -6.63
CA GLY A 50 7.69 2.21 -6.60
C GLY A 50 7.15 1.83 -5.22
N LEU A 51 7.88 2.15 -4.15
CA LEU A 51 7.40 1.94 -2.77
C LEU A 51 6.21 2.84 -2.46
N PHE A 52 6.23 4.10 -2.91
CA PHE A 52 5.10 5.01 -2.77
C PHE A 52 3.89 4.57 -3.60
N THR A 53 4.09 4.01 -4.80
CA THR A 53 3.01 3.44 -5.60
C THR A 53 2.31 2.29 -4.87
N LEU A 54 3.05 1.38 -4.24
CA LEU A 54 2.44 0.30 -3.46
C LEU A 54 1.60 0.84 -2.30
N VAL A 55 2.07 1.90 -1.64
CA VAL A 55 1.34 2.57 -0.56
C VAL A 55 0.08 3.26 -1.10
N LEU A 56 0.16 3.97 -2.23
CA LEU A 56 -0.98 4.64 -2.89
C LEU A 56 -2.05 3.67 -3.44
N LEU A 57 -1.71 2.40 -3.62
CA LEU A 57 -2.65 1.35 -4.02
C LEU A 57 -3.35 0.68 -2.81
N GLY A 58 -3.24 1.24 -1.61
CA GLY A 58 -3.80 0.67 -0.37
C GLY A 58 -2.82 -0.19 0.44
N GLY A 59 -1.53 -0.20 0.09
CA GLY A 59 -0.47 -0.91 0.83
C GLY A 59 0.10 -0.12 2.02
N GLY A 60 -0.54 0.96 2.45
CA GLY A 60 0.00 1.87 3.48
C GLY A 60 0.34 1.20 4.81
N ILE A 61 -0.54 0.35 5.34
CA ILE A 61 -0.31 -0.33 6.63
C ILE A 61 0.92 -1.25 6.55
N GLY A 62 1.00 -2.07 5.51
CA GLY A 62 2.09 -3.00 5.28
C GLY A 62 3.41 -2.30 4.97
N GLY A 63 3.37 -1.20 4.21
CA GLY A 63 4.53 -0.36 3.95
C GLY A 63 5.09 0.27 5.22
N ILE A 64 4.24 0.84 6.07
CA ILE A 64 4.62 1.42 7.37
C ILE A 64 5.14 0.34 8.31
N ALA A 65 4.41 -0.78 8.45
CA ALA A 65 4.81 -1.90 9.29
C ALA A 65 6.17 -2.46 8.85
N GLY A 66 6.40 -2.61 7.55
CA GLY A 66 7.69 -3.05 6.99
C GLY A 66 8.80 -2.04 7.27
N MET A 67 8.52 -0.74 7.12
CA MET A 67 9.46 0.33 7.42
C MET A 67 10.02 0.24 8.84
N TYR A 68 9.13 0.13 9.83
CA TYR A 68 9.52 0.08 11.24
C TYR A 68 10.09 -1.28 11.66
N THR A 69 9.53 -2.39 11.16
CA THR A 69 10.03 -3.75 11.46
C THR A 69 11.46 -3.93 10.97
N PHE A 70 11.76 -3.53 9.74
CA PHE A 70 13.11 -3.67 9.16
C PHE A 70 14.03 -2.48 9.45
N ARG A 71 13.54 -1.50 10.23
CA ARG A 71 14.22 -0.23 10.54
C ARG A 71 14.85 0.38 9.28
N HIS A 72 14.05 0.40 8.21
CA HIS A 72 14.49 0.76 6.88
C HIS A 72 13.82 2.05 6.46
N LYS A 73 14.60 3.07 6.07
CA LYS A 73 14.09 4.41 5.70
C LYS A 73 13.32 5.16 6.80
N THR A 74 13.40 4.73 8.06
CA THR A 74 12.81 5.41 9.24
C THR A 74 13.42 6.77 9.57
N LYS A 75 14.58 7.11 9.01
CA LYS A 75 15.21 8.45 9.16
C LYS A 75 14.87 9.40 8.01
N LYS A 76 14.18 8.94 6.96
CA LYS A 76 13.83 9.77 5.82
C LYS A 76 12.44 10.37 6.05
N LEU A 77 12.37 11.69 6.21
CA LEU A 77 11.11 12.44 6.37
C LEU A 77 10.08 12.12 5.30
N LYS A 78 10.53 11.95 4.04
CA LYS A 78 9.65 11.53 2.94
C LYS A 78 8.87 10.26 3.29
N PHE A 79 9.51 9.27 3.90
CA PHE A 79 8.86 8.01 4.25
C PHE A 79 8.10 8.09 5.57
N THR A 80 8.68 8.67 6.62
CA THR A 80 8.03 8.75 7.93
C THR A 80 6.82 9.67 7.96
N ILE A 81 6.77 10.70 7.12
CA ILE A 81 5.60 11.57 6.97
C ILE A 81 4.74 11.09 5.80
N GLY A 82 5.35 10.84 4.63
CA GLY A 82 4.61 10.54 3.42
C GLY A 82 3.79 9.26 3.48
N PHE A 83 4.29 8.18 4.07
CA PHE A 83 3.50 6.94 4.19
C PHE A 83 2.26 7.13 5.07
N PRO A 84 2.37 7.68 6.31
CA PRO A 84 1.18 7.99 7.11
C PRO A 84 0.24 8.99 6.44
N THR A 85 0.74 10.03 5.78
CA THR A 85 -0.12 11.01 5.10
C THR A 85 -0.96 10.36 4.00
N ILE A 86 -0.37 9.47 3.19
CA ILE A 86 -1.12 8.73 2.17
C ILE A 86 -2.18 7.84 2.81
N LEU A 87 -1.80 7.04 3.81
CA LEU A 87 -2.74 6.15 4.50
C LEU A 87 -3.91 6.91 5.12
N ILE A 88 -3.65 8.05 5.78
CA ILE A 88 -4.70 8.90 6.34
C ILE A 88 -5.61 9.44 5.24
N THR A 89 -5.04 9.88 4.12
CA THR A 89 -5.81 10.38 2.97
C THR A 89 -6.71 9.28 2.39
N GLU A 90 -6.19 8.06 2.24
CA GLU A 90 -6.97 6.89 1.79
C GLU A 90 -8.14 6.58 2.73
N ILE A 91 -7.91 6.62 4.04
CA ILE A 91 -8.96 6.39 5.05
C ILE A 91 -10.02 7.48 4.99
N ILE A 92 -9.62 8.76 4.92
CA ILE A 92 -10.56 9.89 4.82
C ILE A 92 -11.42 9.75 3.56
N LEU A 93 -10.80 9.44 2.42
CA LEU A 93 -11.53 9.24 1.17
C LEU A 93 -12.49 8.05 1.29
N ALA A 94 -12.05 6.92 1.84
CA ALA A 94 -12.91 5.74 2.03
C ALA A 94 -14.11 6.05 2.93
N ILE A 95 -13.93 6.82 4.01
CA ILE A 95 -15.02 7.26 4.88
C ILE A 95 -15.93 8.23 4.14
N TYR A 96 -15.39 9.24 3.45
CA TYR A 96 -16.17 10.23 2.70
C TYR A 96 -17.08 9.53 1.67
N PHE A 97 -16.53 8.63 0.86
CA PHE A 97 -17.31 7.87 -0.12
C PHE A 97 -18.24 6.82 0.49
N GLY A 98 -17.94 6.32 1.70
CA GLY A 98 -18.81 5.40 2.42
C GLY A 98 -19.98 6.09 3.14
N VAL A 99 -19.78 7.33 3.61
CA VAL A 99 -20.77 8.10 4.38
C VAL A 99 -21.69 8.93 3.47
N ILE A 100 -21.19 9.41 2.33
CA ILE A 100 -21.96 10.24 1.38
C ILE A 100 -22.70 9.39 0.33
N LYS A 101 -22.69 8.07 0.49
CA LYS A 101 -23.48 7.14 -0.32
C LYS A 101 -24.85 6.88 0.29
#